data_AF-A0A821MWY9-F1
#
_entry.id   AF-A0A821MWY9-F1
#
_cell.length_a   1.000
_cell.length_b   1.000
_cell.length_c   1.000
_cell.angle_alpha   90.00
_cell.angle_beta   90.00
_cell.angle_gamma   90.00
#
_symmetry.space_group_name_H-M   'P 1'
#
loop_
_entity.id
_entity.type
_entity.pdbx_description
1 polymer ?
#
loop_
_entity_poly.entity_id
_entity_poly.type
_entity_poly.pdbx_seq_one_letter_code
_entity_poly.pdbx_strand_id
1 'polypeptide(L)'
;MMPFGTSSICAICRNQPSITSCEGCQKKFCTTCLSQHRDQLSMELDDLVNHRNELSEIINSASSNNTNNINPCFEEINRWQNEMHKNIDRIAIIAREQVRQLLSEASKNVRTELDRISHDLQQRQKTGGYVEGDLDRIKQQLTSLNGIVQRFNEQIRIDTYNTNSINWDTLLVVIPINASQKNIKVPNVSTNSMLYSSYNQRKSFVLIV
;
A
#
# COMPACT_ATOMS: atom_id res chain seq x y z
N MET A 1 73.58 -41.48 -25.24
CA MET A 1 72.89 -41.11 -26.49
C MET A 1 71.42 -40.89 -26.17
N MET A 2 70.91 -39.67 -26.35
CA MET A 2 69.49 -39.36 -26.16
C MET A 2 68.67 -39.89 -27.35
N PRO A 3 67.46 -40.44 -27.16
CA PRO A 3 66.61 -40.82 -28.27
C PRO A 3 65.98 -39.58 -28.89
N PHE A 4 66.11 -39.48 -30.21
CA PHE A 4 65.50 -38.44 -31.04
C PHE A 4 63.97 -38.50 -30.92
N GLY A 5 63.38 -37.32 -30.66
CA GLY A 5 61.97 -37.15 -30.37
C GLY A 5 61.07 -37.57 -31.55
N THR A 6 59.92 -38.12 -31.20
CA THR A 6 58.81 -38.31 -32.13
C THR A 6 58.37 -36.94 -32.66
N SER A 7 58.64 -36.66 -33.93
CA SER A 7 58.15 -35.44 -34.59
C SER A 7 56.63 -35.45 -34.61
N SER A 8 56.00 -34.88 -33.58
CA SER A 8 54.58 -34.59 -33.64
C SER A 8 54.34 -33.48 -34.64
N ILE A 9 53.34 -33.64 -35.50
CA ILE A 9 52.94 -32.65 -36.49
C ILE A 9 52.01 -31.60 -35.87
N CYS A 10 52.00 -30.39 -36.42
CA CYS A 10 51.10 -29.32 -35.98
C CYS A 10 49.63 -29.74 -36.10
N ALA A 11 48.85 -29.52 -35.04
CA ALA A 11 47.43 -29.87 -34.98
C ALA A 11 46.54 -29.08 -35.97
N ILE A 12 46.96 -27.89 -36.39
CA ILE A 12 46.21 -27.02 -37.32
C ILE A 12 46.65 -27.29 -38.77
N CYS A 13 47.92 -27.09 -39.11
CA CYS A 13 48.37 -27.12 -40.51
C CYS A 13 48.89 -28.48 -40.98
N ARG A 14 49.20 -29.42 -40.06
CA ARG A 14 49.72 -30.79 -40.32
C ARG A 14 50.97 -30.91 -41.21
N ASN A 15 51.52 -29.81 -41.70
CA ASN A 15 52.61 -29.77 -42.68
C ASN A 15 53.99 -29.45 -42.07
N GLN A 16 54.03 -29.01 -40.80
CA GLN A 16 55.25 -28.59 -40.11
C GLN A 16 55.39 -29.34 -38.77
N PRO A 17 56.62 -29.64 -38.32
CA PRO A 17 56.84 -30.22 -37.00
C PRO A 17 56.36 -29.25 -35.92
N SER A 18 55.69 -29.79 -34.91
CA SER A 18 55.24 -29.02 -33.76
C SER A 18 56.43 -28.65 -32.90
N ILE A 19 56.52 -27.39 -32.50
CA ILE A 19 57.63 -26.85 -31.71
C ILE A 19 57.22 -26.71 -30.24
N THR A 20 55.92 -26.57 -29.96
CA THR A 20 55.41 -26.41 -28.60
C THR A 20 53.96 -26.89 -28.45
N SER A 21 53.56 -27.24 -27.23
CA SER A 21 52.18 -27.56 -26.85
C SER A 21 51.54 -26.42 -26.07
N CYS A 22 50.28 -26.12 -26.36
CA CYS A 22 49.48 -25.24 -25.50
C CYS A 22 49.01 -26.02 -24.28
N GLU A 23 49.30 -25.56 -23.07
CA GLU A 23 48.88 -26.23 -21.83
C GLU A 23 47.35 -26.20 -21.64
N GLY A 24 46.68 -25.15 -22.12
CA GLY A 24 45.24 -24.98 -21.96
C GLY A 24 44.41 -25.98 -22.78
N CYS A 25 44.73 -26.16 -24.07
CA CYS A 25 44.00 -27.06 -24.95
C CYS A 25 44.74 -28.39 -25.24
N GLN A 26 45.94 -28.57 -24.69
CA GLN A 26 46.82 -29.75 -24.82
C GLN A 26 47.19 -30.11 -26.28
N LYS A 27 46.95 -29.22 -27.24
CA LYS A 27 47.30 -29.40 -28.66
C LYS A 27 48.72 -28.92 -28.93
N LYS A 28 49.37 -29.57 -29.91
CA LYS A 28 50.74 -29.24 -30.34
C LYS A 28 50.71 -28.40 -31.62
N PHE A 29 51.51 -27.34 -31.67
CA PHE A 29 51.48 -26.35 -32.76
C PHE A 29 52.89 -26.05 -33.30
N CYS A 30 52.98 -25.65 -34.57
CA CYS A 30 54.13 -24.93 -35.09
C CYS A 30 54.06 -23.45 -34.66
N THR A 31 55.15 -22.70 -34.77
CA THR A 31 55.24 -21.30 -34.30
C THR A 31 54.14 -20.41 -34.88
N THR A 32 53.86 -20.51 -36.18
CA THR A 32 52.85 -19.70 -36.87
C THR A 32 51.42 -20.02 -36.39
N CYS A 33 51.07 -21.30 -36.31
CA CYS A 33 49.74 -21.72 -35.87
C CYS A 33 49.51 -21.49 -34.36
N LEU A 34 50.58 -21.45 -33.55
CA LEU A 34 50.49 -21.05 -32.14
C LEU A 34 50.14 -19.57 -32.00
N SER A 35 50.73 -18.69 -32.83
CA SER A 35 50.36 -17.28 -32.88
C SER A 35 48.89 -17.11 -33.25
N GLN A 36 48.44 -17.76 -34.33
CA GLN A 36 47.04 -17.72 -34.76
C GLN A 36 46.08 -18.23 -33.67
N HIS A 37 46.45 -19.28 -32.93
CA HIS A 37 45.65 -19.77 -31.81
C HIS A 37 45.54 -18.75 -30.68
N ARG A 38 46.63 -18.02 -30.38
CA ARG A 38 46.61 -16.95 -29.38
C ARG A 38 45.82 -15.74 -29.85
N ASP A 39 45.92 -15.37 -31.12
CA ASP A 39 45.15 -14.29 -31.72
C ASP A 39 43.65 -14.61 -31.65
N GLN A 40 43.26 -15.85 -31.94
CA GLN A 40 41.87 -16.30 -31.79
C GLN A 40 41.37 -16.21 -30.34
N LEU A 41 42.17 -16.65 -29.36
CA LEU A 41 41.80 -16.53 -27.94
C LEU A 41 41.66 -15.07 -27.49
N SER A 42 42.48 -14.17 -28.03
CA SER A 42 42.36 -12.73 -27.78
C SER A 42 41.05 -12.19 -28.34
N MET A 43 40.68 -12.57 -29.56
CA MET A 43 39.41 -12.18 -30.17
C MET A 43 38.20 -12.69 -29.38
N GLU A 44 38.24 -13.94 -28.91
CA GLU A 44 37.18 -14.51 -28.06
C GLU A 44 37.07 -13.77 -26.72
N LEU A 45 38.19 -13.36 -26.12
CA LEU A 45 38.19 -12.57 -24.90
C LEU A 45 37.61 -11.16 -25.13
N ASP A 46 37.96 -10.51 -26.24
CA ASP A 46 37.43 -9.20 -26.61
C ASP A 46 35.90 -9.26 -26.80
N ASP A 47 35.40 -10.34 -27.42
CA ASP A 47 33.96 -10.58 -27.57
C ASP A 47 33.26 -10.74 -26.22
N LEU A 48 33.85 -11.50 -25.28
CA LEU A 48 33.32 -11.64 -23.92
C LEU A 48 33.32 -10.32 -23.15
N VAL A 49 34.35 -9.48 -23.32
CA VAL A 49 34.41 -8.14 -22.72
C VAL A 49 33.31 -7.24 -23.29
N ASN A 50 33.07 -7.29 -24.59
CA ASN A 50 31.99 -6.55 -25.24
C ASN A 50 30.62 -7.00 -24.72
N HIS A 51 30.35 -8.31 -24.67
CA HIS A 51 29.11 -8.84 -24.10
C HIS A 51 28.92 -8.40 -22.64
N ARG A 52 29.98 -8.41 -21.82
CA ARG A 52 29.92 -7.90 -20.44
C ARG A 52 29.58 -6.41 -20.39
N ASN A 53 30.10 -5.61 -21.32
CA ASN A 53 29.82 -4.18 -21.38
C ASN A 53 28.37 -3.91 -21.81
N GLU A 54 27.85 -4.64 -22.80
CA GLU A 54 26.45 -4.60 -23.19
C GLU A 54 25.52 -4.96 -22.03
N LEU A 55 25.81 -6.05 -21.30
CA LEU A 55 25.04 -6.42 -20.11
C LEU A 55 25.09 -5.32 -19.03
N SER A 56 26.26 -4.72 -18.82
CA SER A 56 26.42 -3.62 -17.87
C SER A 56 25.58 -2.39 -18.28
N GLU A 57 25.55 -2.08 -19.57
CA GLU A 57 24.75 -0.98 -20.12
C GLU A 57 23.24 -1.25 -19.99
N ILE A 58 22.79 -2.48 -20.24
CA ILE A 58 21.39 -2.88 -20.03
C ILE A 58 21.00 -2.74 -18.55
N ILE A 59 21.84 -3.21 -17.62
CA ILE A 59 21.57 -3.11 -16.17
C ILE A 59 21.54 -1.64 -15.72
N ASN A 60 22.50 -0.85 -16.18
CA ASN A 60 22.58 0.58 -15.85
C ASN A 60 21.38 1.35 -16.40
N SER A 61 20.94 1.01 -17.62
CA SER A 61 19.76 1.60 -18.26
C SER A 61 18.48 1.19 -17.54
N ALA A 62 18.31 -0.09 -17.19
CA ALA A 62 17.17 -0.58 -16.42
C ALA A 62 17.10 0.06 -15.03
N SER A 63 18.24 0.29 -14.39
CA SER A 63 18.32 0.93 -13.07
C SER A 63 18.08 2.43 -13.14
N SER A 64 18.52 3.11 -14.20
CA SER A 64 18.35 4.55 -14.39
C SER A 64 16.96 4.92 -14.92
N ASN A 65 16.30 4.03 -15.66
CA ASN A 65 14.92 4.18 -16.13
C ASN A 65 13.86 3.83 -15.07
N ASN A 66 14.25 3.65 -13.79
CA ASN A 66 13.35 3.56 -12.63
C ASN A 66 12.61 4.87 -12.31
N THR A 67 12.41 5.74 -13.30
CA THR A 67 11.54 6.91 -13.18
C THR A 67 10.08 6.45 -13.25
N ASN A 68 9.52 5.92 -12.15
CA ASN A 68 8.11 5.71 -11.79
C ASN A 68 7.06 5.19 -12.83
N ASN A 69 7.36 5.06 -14.12
CA ASN A 69 6.39 4.95 -15.22
C ASN A 69 6.57 3.71 -16.11
N ILE A 70 7.56 2.85 -15.85
CA ILE A 70 7.81 1.65 -16.68
C ILE A 70 7.44 0.36 -15.95
N ASN A 71 7.52 0.32 -14.62
CA ASN A 71 7.13 -0.88 -13.88
C ASN A 71 5.61 -0.89 -13.67
N PRO A 72 4.87 -1.86 -14.22
CA PRO A 72 3.42 -1.98 -14.04
C PRO A 72 2.99 -1.98 -12.58
N CYS A 73 3.84 -2.46 -11.67
CA CYS A 73 3.56 -2.47 -10.23
C CYS A 73 3.35 -1.06 -9.66
N PHE A 74 4.05 -0.04 -10.14
CA PHE A 74 3.81 1.35 -9.70
C PHE A 74 2.43 1.85 -10.12
N GLU A 75 1.98 1.50 -11.32
CA GLU A 75 0.61 1.82 -11.77
C GLU A 75 -0.46 1.12 -10.93
N GLU A 76 -0.20 -0.12 -10.51
CA GLU A 76 -1.10 -0.83 -9.61
C GLU A 76 -1.17 -0.20 -8.22
N ILE A 77 -0.03 0.23 -7.67
CA ILE A 77 0.06 0.98 -6.41
C ILE A 77 -0.73 2.29 -6.53
N ASN A 78 -0.52 3.05 -7.62
CA ASN A 78 -1.22 4.30 -7.88
C ASN A 78 -2.74 4.09 -7.99
N ARG A 79 -3.17 3.05 -8.71
CA ARG A 79 -4.58 2.68 -8.84
C ARG A 79 -5.18 2.31 -7.49
N TRP A 80 -4.50 1.45 -6.71
CA TRP A 80 -4.94 1.06 -5.38
C TRP A 80 -5.08 2.25 -4.44
N GLN A 81 -4.10 3.15 -4.43
CA GLN A 81 -4.12 4.38 -3.63
C GLN A 81 -5.34 5.25 -3.99
N ASN A 82 -5.56 5.47 -5.29
CA ASN A 82 -6.68 6.28 -5.76
C ASN A 82 -8.04 5.69 -5.37
N GLU A 83 -8.21 4.37 -5.49
CA GLU A 83 -9.44 3.69 -5.05
C GLU A 83 -9.63 3.79 -3.53
N MET A 84 -8.55 3.69 -2.75
CA MET A 84 -8.66 3.81 -1.30
C MET A 84 -9.06 5.23 -0.86
N HIS A 85 -8.51 6.27 -1.49
CA HIS A 85 -8.94 7.65 -1.25
C HIS A 85 -10.44 7.84 -1.56
N LYS A 86 -10.91 7.35 -2.71
CA LYS A 86 -12.35 7.43 -3.06
C LYS A 86 -13.22 6.74 -2.02
N ASN A 87 -12.79 5.59 -1.50
CA ASN A 87 -13.53 4.87 -0.47
C ASN A 87 -13.62 5.66 0.83
N ILE A 88 -12.52 6.27 1.26
CA ILE A 88 -12.49 7.14 2.45
C ILE A 88 -13.42 8.34 2.26
N ASP A 89 -13.36 8.99 1.09
CA ASP A 89 -14.23 10.13 0.76
C ASP A 89 -15.71 9.74 0.78
N ARG A 90 -16.06 8.59 0.19
CA ARG A 90 -17.42 8.06 0.21
C ARG A 90 -17.92 7.84 1.63
N ILE A 91 -17.11 7.23 2.49
CA ILE A 91 -17.45 6.99 3.90
C ILE A 91 -17.67 8.34 4.62
N ALA A 92 -16.78 9.32 4.39
CA ALA A 92 -16.91 10.65 4.98
C ALA A 92 -18.18 11.39 4.53
N ILE A 93 -18.57 11.25 3.25
CA ILE A 93 -19.82 11.82 2.73
C ILE A 93 -21.03 11.19 3.42
N ILE A 94 -21.06 9.86 3.52
CA ILE A 94 -22.15 9.13 4.19
C ILE A 94 -22.26 9.55 5.65
N ALA A 95 -21.13 9.61 6.37
CA ALA A 95 -21.10 10.02 7.77
C ALA A 95 -21.63 11.45 7.96
N ARG A 96 -21.21 12.40 7.11
CA ARG A 96 -21.73 13.78 7.16
C ARG A 96 -23.23 13.83 6.90
N GLU A 97 -23.73 13.01 5.98
CA GLU A 97 -25.16 12.96 5.68
C GLU A 97 -25.97 12.38 6.85
N GLN A 98 -25.48 11.34 7.51
CA GLN A 98 -26.08 10.81 8.73
C GLN A 98 -26.15 11.86 9.83
N VAL A 99 -25.08 12.63 10.04
CA VAL A 99 -25.08 13.76 11.00
C VAL A 99 -26.16 14.78 10.64
N ARG A 100 -26.28 15.16 9.37
CA ARG A 100 -27.32 16.11 8.92
C ARG A 100 -28.72 15.58 9.16
N GLN A 101 -28.96 14.30 8.90
CA GLN A 101 -30.27 13.68 9.12
C GLN A 101 -30.64 13.67 10.60
N LEU A 102 -29.72 13.24 11.48
CA LEU A 102 -29.93 13.28 12.93
C LEU A 102 -30.22 14.70 13.43
N LEU A 103 -29.48 15.69 12.93
CA LEU A 103 -29.67 17.10 13.28
C LEU A 103 -31.03 17.63 12.78
N SER A 104 -31.43 17.26 11.56
CA SER A 104 -32.71 17.63 10.96
C SER A 104 -33.88 17.04 11.74
N GLU A 105 -33.80 15.77 12.11
CA GLU A 105 -34.82 15.07 12.88
C GLU A 105 -34.97 15.69 14.28
N ALA A 106 -33.85 15.93 14.97
CA ALA A 106 -33.85 16.63 16.25
C ALA A 106 -34.49 18.03 16.12
N SER A 107 -34.26 18.73 15.00
CA SER A 107 -34.77 20.10 14.78
C SER A 107 -36.28 20.07 14.57
N LYS A 108 -36.76 19.07 13.82
CA LYS A 108 -38.18 18.84 13.58
C LYS A 108 -38.93 18.52 14.88
N ASN A 109 -38.32 17.72 15.76
CA ASN A 109 -38.90 17.38 17.06
C ASN A 109 -39.01 18.63 17.95
N VAL A 110 -37.95 19.45 18.03
CA VAL A 110 -37.98 20.72 18.76
C VAL A 110 -39.05 21.66 18.21
N ARG A 111 -39.14 21.81 16.88
CA ARG A 111 -40.17 22.66 16.25
C ARG A 111 -41.58 22.17 16.56
N THR A 112 -41.83 20.87 16.46
CA THR A 112 -43.14 20.28 16.74
C THR A 112 -43.58 20.54 18.18
N GLU A 113 -42.66 20.44 19.13
CA GLU A 113 -42.97 20.71 20.53
C GLU A 113 -43.18 22.21 20.80
N LEU A 114 -42.42 23.08 20.13
CA LEU A 114 -42.63 24.52 20.19
C LEU A 114 -44.00 24.93 19.60
N ASP A 115 -44.41 24.31 18.49
CA ASP A 115 -45.71 24.55 17.85
C ASP A 115 -46.87 24.12 18.76
N ARG A 116 -46.71 23.02 19.51
CA ARG A 116 -47.67 22.58 20.53
C ARG A 116 -47.80 23.58 21.67
N ILE A 117 -46.67 24.02 22.24
CA ILE A 117 -46.66 25.04 23.30
C ILE A 117 -47.32 26.34 22.79
N SER A 118 -47.03 26.72 21.54
CA SER A 118 -47.62 27.91 20.92
C SER A 118 -49.14 27.80 20.77
N HIS A 119 -49.65 26.63 20.34
CA HIS A 119 -51.09 26.38 20.27
C HIS A 119 -51.77 26.42 21.65
N ASP A 120 -51.18 25.77 22.67
CA ASP A 120 -51.71 25.78 24.04
C ASP A 120 -51.79 27.21 24.59
N LEU A 121 -50.73 28.01 24.40
CA LEU A 121 -50.71 29.42 24.79
C LEU A 121 -51.80 30.24 24.08
N GLN A 122 -51.92 30.10 22.77
CA GLN A 122 -52.94 30.84 21.99
C GLN A 122 -54.37 30.46 22.41
N GLN A 123 -54.62 29.18 22.67
CA GLN A 123 -55.93 28.71 23.11
C GLN A 123 -56.28 29.30 24.47
N ARG A 124 -55.35 29.28 25.43
CA ARG A 124 -55.53 29.82 26.78
C ARG A 124 -55.70 31.34 26.79
N GLN A 125 -54.96 32.04 25.94
CA GLN A 125 -55.11 33.49 25.78
C GLN A 125 -56.51 33.85 25.27
N LYS A 126 -57.06 33.06 24.33
CA LYS A 126 -58.42 33.28 23.79
C LYS A 126 -59.52 32.95 24.80
N THR A 127 -59.36 31.89 25.59
CA THR A 127 -60.37 31.46 26.56
C THR A 127 -60.30 32.23 27.89
N GLY A 128 -59.19 32.92 28.16
CA GLY A 128 -58.93 33.57 29.45
C GLY A 128 -58.79 32.60 30.63
N GLY A 129 -58.77 31.28 30.36
CA GLY A 129 -58.75 30.21 31.36
C GLY A 129 -57.34 29.70 31.63
N TYR A 130 -56.50 30.55 32.21
CA TYR A 130 -55.17 30.14 32.70
C TYR A 130 -55.06 30.41 34.19
N VAL A 131 -54.40 29.48 34.88
CA VAL A 131 -54.04 29.58 36.31
C VAL A 131 -52.52 29.51 36.46
N GLU A 132 -52.00 29.90 37.62
CA GLU A 132 -50.56 29.99 37.91
C GLU A 132 -49.83 28.67 37.59
N GLY A 133 -50.45 27.54 37.94
CA GLY A 133 -49.88 26.22 37.66
C GLY A 133 -49.70 25.90 36.17
N ASP A 134 -50.57 26.41 35.30
CA ASP A 134 -50.42 26.24 33.85
C ASP A 134 -49.29 27.10 33.30
N LEU A 135 -49.15 28.34 33.79
CA LEU A 135 -48.06 29.23 33.38
C LEU A 135 -46.70 28.68 33.81
N ASP A 136 -46.61 28.12 35.02
CA ASP A 136 -45.36 27.52 35.51
C ASP A 136 -45.02 26.24 34.74
N ARG A 137 -46.01 25.40 34.39
CA ARG A 137 -45.78 24.25 33.50
C ARG A 137 -45.20 24.68 32.15
N ILE A 138 -45.79 25.70 31.52
CA ILE A 138 -45.32 26.19 30.21
C ILE A 138 -43.90 26.78 30.30
N LYS A 139 -43.59 27.54 31.37
CA LYS A 139 -42.23 28.04 31.62
C LYS A 139 -41.22 26.90 31.75
N GLN A 140 -41.56 25.84 32.48
CA GLN A 140 -40.70 24.66 32.62
C GLN A 140 -40.46 23.95 31.28
N GLN A 141 -41.51 23.76 30.47
CA GLN A 141 -41.40 23.18 29.13
C GLN A 141 -40.48 24.00 28.23
N LEU A 142 -40.65 25.34 28.19
CA LEU A 142 -39.79 26.24 27.42
C LEU A 142 -38.33 26.21 27.90
N THR A 143 -38.09 26.16 29.21
CA THR A 143 -36.74 26.08 29.78
C THR A 143 -36.05 24.77 29.40
N SER A 144 -36.78 23.65 29.46
CA SER A 144 -36.29 22.34 29.02
C SER A 144 -35.95 22.34 27.52
N LEU A 145 -36.86 22.87 26.69
CA LEU A 145 -36.66 22.96 25.25
C LEU A 145 -35.43 23.82 24.90
N ASN A 146 -35.26 24.95 25.58
CA ASN A 146 -34.07 25.79 25.41
C ASN A 146 -32.79 25.03 25.78
N GLY A 147 -32.80 24.25 26.86
CA GLY A 147 -31.66 23.40 27.23
C GLY A 147 -31.30 22.36 26.17
N ILE A 148 -32.29 21.80 25.47
CA ILE A 148 -32.07 20.88 24.35
C ILE A 148 -31.44 21.61 23.16
N VAL A 149 -31.93 22.80 22.83
CA VAL A 149 -31.40 23.63 21.73
C VAL A 149 -29.98 24.13 22.01
N GLN A 150 -29.66 24.45 23.26
CA GLN A 150 -28.29 24.88 23.61
C GLN A 150 -27.27 23.74 23.45
N ARG A 151 -27.67 22.49 23.70
CA ARG A 151 -26.79 21.30 23.59
C ARG A 151 -26.94 20.57 22.26
N PHE A 152 -27.53 21.20 21.26
CA PHE A 152 -27.94 20.53 20.03
C PHE A 152 -26.76 19.93 19.26
N ASN A 153 -25.63 20.64 19.24
CA ASN A 153 -24.40 20.20 18.57
C ASN A 153 -23.57 19.19 19.38
N GLU A 154 -23.88 18.99 20.66
CA GLU A 154 -23.12 18.10 21.56
C GLU A 154 -23.69 16.68 21.57
N GLN A 155 -24.86 16.48 20.97
CA GLN A 155 -25.59 15.20 20.98
C GLN A 155 -25.08 14.18 19.96
N ILE A 156 -24.23 14.60 19.01
CA ILE A 156 -23.72 13.75 17.94
C ILE A 156 -22.21 13.61 18.10
N ARG A 157 -21.72 12.36 18.15
CA ARG A 157 -20.29 12.05 18.22
C ARG A 157 -19.94 11.04 17.14
N ILE A 158 -18.75 11.20 16.57
CA ILE A 158 -18.17 10.24 15.63
C ILE A 158 -17.35 9.23 16.44
N ASP A 159 -17.60 7.95 16.23
CA ASP A 159 -16.79 6.86 16.77
C ASP A 159 -15.75 6.41 15.74
N THR A 160 -14.47 6.48 16.13
CA THR A 160 -13.32 6.08 15.30
C THR A 160 -12.61 4.85 15.84
N TYR A 161 -13.17 4.15 16.83
CA TYR A 161 -12.57 2.97 17.44
C TYR A 161 -12.21 1.90 16.40
N ASN A 162 -13.15 1.58 15.51
CA ASN A 162 -12.96 0.56 14.49
C ASN A 162 -11.82 0.92 13.53
N THR A 163 -11.69 2.19 13.13
CA THR A 163 -10.60 2.65 12.25
C THR A 163 -9.23 2.63 12.93
N ASN A 164 -9.18 2.84 14.24
CA ASN A 164 -7.92 2.80 14.99
C ASN A 164 -7.39 1.37 15.19
N SER A 165 -8.23 0.36 14.98
CA SER A 165 -7.86 -1.05 15.08
C SER A 165 -7.34 -1.66 13.77
N ILE A 166 -7.46 -0.93 12.65
CA ILE A 166 -7.01 -1.39 11.34
C ILE A 166 -5.48 -1.29 11.28
N ASN A 167 -4.82 -2.40 10.98
CA ASN A 167 -3.39 -2.41 10.68
C ASN A 167 -3.16 -2.01 9.22
N TRP A 168 -2.95 -0.72 8.99
CA TRP A 168 -2.79 -0.13 7.66
C TRP A 168 -1.59 -0.68 6.88
N ASP A 169 -0.53 -1.11 7.57
CA ASP A 169 0.70 -1.63 6.94
C ASP A 169 0.48 -2.98 6.24
N THR A 170 -0.64 -3.65 6.52
CA THR A 170 -0.97 -4.95 5.94
C THR A 170 -1.83 -4.88 4.69
N LEU A 171 -2.31 -3.68 4.31
CA LEU A 171 -3.29 -3.52 3.24
C LEU A 171 -2.68 -3.61 1.83
N LEU A 172 -1.37 -3.38 1.68
CA LEU A 172 -0.65 -3.50 0.42
C LEU A 172 0.74 -4.09 0.66
N VAL A 173 1.04 -5.23 0.04
CA VAL A 173 2.31 -5.94 0.19
C VAL A 173 2.94 -6.18 -1.18
N VAL A 174 4.21 -5.81 -1.32
CA VAL A 174 5.01 -6.09 -2.52
C VAL A 174 5.74 -7.42 -2.34
N ILE A 175 5.48 -8.39 -3.23
CA ILE A 175 6.06 -9.74 -3.16
C ILE A 175 7.01 -9.95 -4.35
N PRO A 176 8.27 -10.35 -4.14
CA PRO A 176 9.18 -10.67 -5.22
C PRO A 176 8.81 -12.02 -5.87
N ILE A 177 8.70 -12.04 -7.21
CA ILE A 177 8.25 -13.20 -8.01
C ILE A 177 9.18 -14.44 -7.84
N ASN A 178 10.42 -14.25 -7.40
CA ASN A 178 11.40 -15.35 -7.24
C ASN A 178 11.43 -15.96 -5.83
N ALA A 179 10.57 -15.54 -4.89
CA ALA A 179 10.52 -16.09 -3.54
C ALA A 179 9.62 -17.33 -3.43
N SER A 180 9.92 -18.38 -4.19
CA SER A 180 9.46 -19.72 -3.80
C SER A 180 10.33 -20.22 -2.64
N GLN A 181 9.69 -20.43 -1.49
CA GLN A 181 10.12 -21.28 -0.38
C GLN A 181 11.33 -20.80 0.46
N LYS A 182 11.12 -19.79 1.29
CA LYS A 182 11.66 -19.74 2.67
C LYS A 182 10.83 -18.75 3.45
N ASN A 183 10.25 -19.22 4.57
CA ASN A 183 9.44 -18.48 5.54
C ASN A 183 9.62 -16.95 5.45
N ILE A 184 8.65 -16.28 4.82
CA ILE A 184 8.58 -14.81 4.87
C ILE A 184 8.20 -14.46 6.30
N LYS A 185 9.22 -14.20 7.13
CA LYS A 185 9.03 -13.43 8.36
C LYS A 185 8.66 -12.03 7.93
N VAL A 186 7.39 -11.68 8.09
CA VAL A 186 6.92 -10.29 8.04
C VAL A 186 7.87 -9.46 8.93
N PRO A 187 8.40 -8.31 8.46
CA PRO A 187 9.22 -7.46 9.29
C PRO A 187 8.41 -7.05 10.53
N ASN A 188 8.93 -7.38 11.70
CA ASN A 188 8.37 -6.98 12.98
C ASN A 188 8.65 -5.48 13.13
N VAL A 189 7.70 -4.64 12.69
CA VAL A 189 7.76 -3.20 12.94
C VAL A 189 7.36 -2.98 14.41
N SER A 190 8.29 -2.40 15.17
CA SER A 190 8.25 -2.21 16.61
C SER A 190 6.88 -1.81 17.15
N THR A 191 6.32 -2.69 17.98
CA THR A 191 5.23 -2.37 18.90
C THR A 191 5.78 -1.54 20.05
N ASN A 192 5.54 -0.23 20.00
CA ASN A 192 5.54 0.61 21.18
C ASN A 192 4.20 1.34 21.27
N SER A 193 3.24 0.74 21.96
CA SER A 193 2.56 1.43 23.06
C SER A 193 1.73 0.43 23.88
N MET A 194 2.00 0.51 25.16
CA MET A 194 1.50 -0.30 26.25
C MET A 194 0.10 0.16 26.68
N LEU A 195 -0.69 -0.80 27.17
CA LEU A 195 -1.76 -0.69 28.17
C LEU A 195 -3.08 -0.04 27.73
N TYR A 196 -4.17 -0.82 27.67
CA TYR A 196 -5.07 -0.94 28.83
C TYR A 196 -6.08 -2.08 28.69
N SER A 197 -6.43 -2.55 29.88
CA SER A 197 -7.20 -3.73 30.23
C SER A 197 -8.72 -3.58 30.07
N SER A 198 -9.34 -4.66 29.58
CA SER A 198 -10.55 -5.33 30.10
C SER A 198 -11.98 -4.91 29.70
N TYR A 199 -12.77 -5.99 29.56
CA TYR A 199 -14.24 -6.16 29.70
C TYR A 199 -15.16 -6.10 28.46
N ASN A 200 -15.39 -7.32 27.93
CA ASN A 200 -16.66 -8.03 27.68
C ASN A 200 -17.78 -7.47 26.77
N GLN A 201 -18.10 -8.33 25.79
CA GLN A 201 -19.42 -8.75 25.30
C GLN A 201 -20.34 -7.68 24.70
N ARG A 202 -20.51 -7.73 23.37
CA ARG A 202 -21.69 -8.36 22.72
C ARG A 202 -21.62 -8.23 21.20
N LYS A 203 -21.93 -9.37 20.56
CA LYS A 203 -22.50 -9.60 19.22
C LYS A 203 -22.68 -8.36 18.32
N SER A 204 -22.12 -8.37 17.12
CA SER A 204 -22.90 -8.22 15.88
C SER A 204 -22.12 -8.45 14.59
N PHE A 205 -22.79 -9.23 13.73
CA PHE A 205 -22.87 -9.20 12.27
C PHE A 205 -21.64 -8.84 11.44
N VAL A 206 -21.10 -9.91 10.86
CA VAL A 206 -20.32 -9.91 9.62
C VAL A 206 -21.26 -9.56 8.46
N LEU A 207 -20.99 -8.48 7.73
CA LEU A 207 -21.40 -8.34 6.34
C LEU A 207 -20.13 -8.38 5.49
N ILE A 208 -19.92 -9.53 4.86
CA ILE A 208 -18.99 -9.70 3.74
C ILE A 208 -19.69 -9.16 2.50
N VAL A 209 -18.98 -8.32 1.73
CA VAL A 209 -19.23 -8.15 0.30
C VAL A 209 -18.13 -8.90 -0.42
#